data_AF-A0A0S8JQ09-F1
#
_entry.id   AF-A0A0S8JQ09-F1
#
_cell.length_a   1.000
_cell.length_b   1.000
_cell.length_c   1.000
_cell.angle_alpha   90.00
_cell.angle_beta   90.00
_cell.angle_gamma   90.00
#
_symmetry.space_group_name_H-M   'P 1'
#
loop_
_entity.id
_entity.type
_entity.pdbx_description
1 polymer ?
#
loop_
_entity_poly.entity_id
_entity_poly.type
_entity_poly.pdbx_seq_one_letter_code
_entity_poly.pdbx_strand_id
1 'polypeptide(L)'
;RKEQIAVKVGKVVNRFKVAKHFRLRIDDGLFRWERCQQTIDREQALDGIYVVRTSEPTDRLSPEDAVRQYKNLAQLERAFRCLKGIDLRLRPIGHRTDPHVRAHIFLCLLAYYVEWHMRKAWAPLLFDDEELDENRSKRDPVAPARPSQSAKKKKTTRRTADGLPVHSFDTLLADLGTRCRNRCRTKTAKTTFTFDQVSDPSPLQARALELLGVCPVRGNPE
;
A
#
# COMPACT_ATOMS: atom_id res chain seq x y z
N ARG A 1 52.32 -3.84 15.58
CA ARG A 1 52.06 -2.44 15.12
C ARG A 1 51.27 -2.40 13.81
N LYS A 2 51.68 -3.18 12.80
CA LYS A 2 50.95 -3.40 11.52
C LYS A 2 49.48 -3.81 11.69
N GLU A 3 49.20 -4.80 12.53
CA GLU A 3 47.83 -5.29 12.78
C GLU A 3 46.91 -4.22 13.39
N GLN A 4 47.42 -3.40 14.30
CA GLN A 4 46.64 -2.31 14.91
C GLN A 4 46.27 -1.23 13.87
N ILE A 5 47.15 -0.96 12.90
CA ILE A 5 46.87 -0.04 11.79
C ILE A 5 45.80 -0.64 10.88
N ALA A 6 45.92 -1.92 10.52
CA ALA A 6 44.93 -2.61 9.70
C ALA A 6 43.53 -2.60 10.34
N VAL A 7 43.42 -2.84 11.65
CA VAL A 7 42.15 -2.80 12.39
C VAL A 7 41.55 -1.38 12.38
N LYS A 8 42.36 -0.34 12.59
CA LYS A 8 41.88 1.05 12.58
C LYS A 8 41.44 1.49 11.19
N VAL A 9 42.21 1.16 10.14
CA VAL A 9 41.85 1.46 8.75
C VAL A 9 40.59 0.72 8.34
N GLY A 10 40.46 -0.56 8.69
CA GLY A 10 39.26 -1.36 8.43
C GLY A 10 38.00 -0.75 9.06
N LYS A 11 38.08 -0.24 10.30
CA LYS A 11 36.95 0.47 10.95
C LYS A 11 36.50 1.70 10.17
N VAL A 12 37.43 2.52 9.69
CA VAL A 12 37.12 3.73 8.91
C VAL A 12 36.51 3.36 7.57
N VAL A 13 37.14 2.43 6.85
CA VAL A 13 36.68 1.97 5.55
C VAL A 13 35.28 1.35 5.62
N ASN A 14 35.01 0.52 6.63
CA ASN A 14 33.70 -0.11 6.82
C ASN A 14 32.62 0.88 7.24
N ARG A 15 32.97 1.90 8.05
CA ARG A 15 32.04 2.97 8.44
C ARG A 15 31.49 3.71 7.22
N PHE A 16 32.36 4.02 6.25
CA PHE A 16 31.98 4.75 5.04
C PHE A 16 31.64 3.87 3.85
N LYS A 17 31.86 2.54 3.93
CA LYS A 17 31.63 1.56 2.86
C LYS A 17 32.37 1.87 1.54
N VAL A 18 33.55 2.49 1.63
CA VAL A 18 34.34 2.98 0.47
C VAL A 18 35.56 2.13 0.13
N ALA A 19 35.65 0.89 0.62
CA ALA A 19 36.83 0.02 0.47
C ALA A 19 37.32 -0.09 -0.98
N LYS A 20 36.38 -0.23 -1.92
CA LYS A 20 36.60 -0.36 -3.35
C LYS A 20 37.32 0.84 -4.01
N HIS A 21 37.33 2.01 -3.37
CA HIS A 21 37.93 3.24 -3.93
C HIS A 21 39.38 3.48 -3.50
N PHE A 22 39.92 2.66 -2.59
CA PHE A 22 41.26 2.89 -2.04
C PHE A 22 42.13 1.63 -2.15
N ARG A 23 43.35 1.79 -2.68
CA ARG A 23 44.43 0.82 -2.49
C ARG A 23 45.15 1.16 -1.21
N LEU A 24 45.17 0.22 -0.28
CA LEU A 24 45.83 0.36 1.02
C LEU A 24 47.05 -0.56 1.03
N ARG A 25 48.23 0.00 1.32
CA ARG A 25 49.45 -0.76 1.60
C ARG A 25 49.86 -0.54 3.04
N ILE A 26 49.91 -1.62 3.80
CA ILE A 26 50.27 -1.62 5.21
C ILE A 26 51.47 -2.55 5.38
N ASP A 27 52.63 -1.96 5.62
CA ASP A 27 53.90 -2.63 5.88
C ASP A 27 54.41 -2.28 7.29
N ASP A 28 55.54 -2.85 7.71
CA ASP A 28 56.09 -2.58 9.03
C ASP A 28 56.59 -1.13 9.13
N GLY A 29 55.83 -0.31 9.88
CA GLY A 29 56.12 1.10 10.08
C GLY A 29 55.67 2.03 8.95
N LEU A 30 55.08 1.49 7.87
CA LEU A 30 54.67 2.26 6.71
C LEU A 30 53.18 2.02 6.39
N PHE A 31 52.42 3.11 6.31
CA PHE A 31 51.05 3.10 5.80
C PHE A 31 50.98 4.02 4.59
N ARG A 32 50.61 3.47 3.43
CA ARG A 32 50.35 4.22 2.22
C ARG A 32 48.93 3.93 1.74
N TRP A 33 48.29 4.96 1.21
CA TRP A 33 46.99 4.83 0.56
C TRP A 33 47.03 5.57 -0.76
N GLU A 34 46.29 5.05 -1.72
CA GLU A 34 46.11 5.65 -3.04
C GLU A 34 44.63 5.55 -3.40
N ARG A 35 44.08 6.61 -4.00
CA ARG A 35 42.73 6.57 -4.57
C ARG A 35 42.77 5.83 -5.89
N CYS A 36 41.92 4.82 -6.03
CA CYS A 36 41.65 4.20 -7.33
C CYS A 36 40.78 5.14 -8.16
N GLN A 37 41.40 6.13 -8.81
CA GLN A 37 40.67 7.15 -9.59
C GLN A 37 39.74 6.50 -10.62
N GLN A 38 40.20 5.46 -11.32
CA GLN A 38 39.38 4.70 -12.26
C GLN A 38 38.10 4.09 -11.64
N THR A 39 38.17 3.58 -10.40
CA THR A 39 36.99 3.03 -9.71
C THR A 39 36.05 4.12 -9.24
N ILE A 40 36.60 5.27 -8.82
CA ILE A 40 35.83 6.46 -8.44
C ILE A 40 35.10 7.01 -9.68
N ASP A 41 35.82 7.23 -10.79
CA ASP A 41 35.25 7.77 -12.03
C ASP A 41 34.16 6.85 -12.60
N ARG A 42 34.38 5.53 -12.55
CA ARG A 42 33.39 4.54 -13.01
C ARG A 42 32.12 4.55 -12.17
N GLU A 43 32.24 4.72 -10.85
CA GLU A 43 31.08 4.80 -9.96
C GLU A 43 30.38 6.14 -10.08
N GLN A 44 31.13 7.24 -10.15
CA GLN A 44 30.61 8.57 -10.40
C GLN A 44 29.84 8.66 -11.74
N ALA A 45 30.29 7.94 -12.78
CA ALA A 45 29.57 7.84 -14.05
C ALA A 45 28.22 7.11 -13.93
N LEU A 46 28.02 6.34 -12.86
CA LEU A 46 26.78 5.62 -12.55
C LEU A 46 25.98 6.28 -11.42
N ASP A 47 26.54 7.30 -10.76
CA ASP A 47 25.86 8.02 -9.68
C ASP A 47 24.61 8.70 -10.21
N GLY A 48 23.47 8.41 -9.55
CA GLY A 48 22.15 8.89 -9.97
C GLY A 48 21.48 8.04 -11.05
N ILE A 49 22.12 6.97 -11.54
CA ILE A 49 21.51 6.04 -12.50
C ILE A 49 20.91 4.84 -11.75
N TYR A 50 19.61 4.61 -11.96
CA TYR A 50 18.91 3.45 -11.44
C TYR A 50 18.76 2.39 -12.54
N VAL A 51 19.45 1.26 -12.40
CA VAL A 51 19.42 0.17 -13.40
C VAL A 51 18.53 -0.97 -12.92
N VAL A 52 17.44 -1.23 -13.67
CA VAL A 52 16.62 -2.42 -13.51
C VAL A 52 17.14 -3.50 -14.45
N ARG A 53 17.51 -4.66 -13.90
CA ARG A 53 17.87 -5.85 -14.68
C ARG A 53 16.79 -6.91 -14.53
N THR A 54 16.39 -7.51 -15.64
CA THR A 54 15.45 -8.64 -15.70
C THR A 54 16.04 -9.76 -16.54
N SER A 55 15.66 -11.00 -16.25
CA SER A 55 15.96 -12.17 -17.08
C SER A 55 14.96 -12.37 -18.22
N GLU A 56 13.85 -11.61 -18.22
CA GLU A 56 12.84 -11.70 -19.27
C GLU A 56 13.37 -11.12 -20.59
N PRO A 57 13.09 -11.79 -21.71
CA PRO A 57 13.49 -11.32 -23.03
C PRO A 57 12.62 -10.13 -23.47
N THR A 58 13.18 -9.27 -24.34
CA THR A 58 12.58 -7.98 -24.73
C THR A 58 11.27 -8.12 -25.52
N ASP A 59 11.06 -9.26 -26.19
CA ASP A 59 9.80 -9.61 -26.86
C ASP A 59 8.65 -9.87 -25.87
N ARG A 60 8.97 -10.26 -24.63
CA ARG A 60 7.98 -10.49 -23.56
C ARG A 60 7.80 -9.30 -22.63
N LEU A 61 8.87 -8.55 -22.37
CA LEU A 61 8.85 -7.43 -21.43
C LEU A 61 9.63 -6.24 -21.98
N SER A 62 8.91 -5.16 -22.28
CA SER A 62 9.54 -3.90 -22.68
C SER A 62 10.39 -3.33 -21.53
N PRO A 63 11.45 -2.55 -21.84
CA PRO A 63 12.23 -1.86 -20.81
C PRO A 63 11.37 -0.97 -19.91
N GLU A 64 10.37 -0.29 -20.49
CA GLU A 64 9.44 0.56 -19.76
C GLU A 64 8.61 -0.25 -18.78
N ASP A 65 8.05 -1.38 -19.23
CA ASP A 65 7.24 -2.26 -18.39
C ASP A 65 8.07 -2.94 -17.30
N ALA A 66 9.34 -3.27 -17.57
CA ALA A 66 10.25 -3.76 -16.55
C ALA A 66 10.40 -2.74 -15.40
N VAL A 67 10.55 -1.45 -15.73
CA VAL A 67 10.59 -0.38 -14.72
C VAL A 67 9.23 -0.19 -14.04
N ARG A 68 8.10 -0.26 -14.77
CA ARG A 68 6.75 -0.17 -14.16
C ARG A 68 6.51 -1.28 -13.15
N GLN A 69 6.82 -2.52 -13.51
CA GLN A 69 6.69 -3.68 -12.64
C GLN A 69 7.63 -3.60 -11.44
N TYR A 70 8.88 -3.18 -11.65
CA TYR A 70 9.81 -2.96 -10.55
C TYR A 70 9.25 -1.92 -9.56
N LYS A 71 8.72 -0.79 -10.05
CA LYS A 71 8.10 0.24 -9.19
C LYS A 71 6.79 -0.22 -8.54
N ASN A 72 6.12 -1.25 -9.05
CA ASN A 72 4.97 -1.85 -8.38
C ASN A 72 5.36 -2.57 -7.07
N LEU A 73 6.65 -2.86 -6.83
CA LEU A 73 7.13 -3.35 -5.53
C LEU A 73 6.77 -2.40 -4.37
N ALA A 74 6.73 -1.08 -4.63
CA ALA A 74 6.25 -0.11 -3.64
C ALA A 74 4.79 -0.35 -3.20
N GLN A 75 3.98 -1.02 -4.02
CA GLN A 75 2.63 -1.44 -3.62
C GLN A 75 2.66 -2.57 -2.59
N LEU A 76 3.62 -3.49 -2.72
CA LEU A 76 3.84 -4.53 -1.71
C LEU A 76 4.31 -3.92 -0.40
N GLU A 77 5.23 -2.95 -0.44
CA GLU A 77 5.63 -2.22 0.77
C GLU A 77 4.46 -1.47 1.41
N ARG A 78 3.60 -0.85 0.58
CA ARG A 78 2.37 -0.21 1.07
C ARG A 78 1.41 -1.23 1.68
N ALA A 79 1.23 -2.39 1.06
CA ALA A 79 0.42 -3.48 1.60
C ALA A 79 0.97 -3.95 2.96
N PHE A 80 2.28 -4.19 3.05
CA PHE A 80 2.95 -4.51 4.31
C PHE A 80 2.83 -3.40 5.35
N ARG A 81 2.83 -2.13 4.94
CA ARG A 81 2.61 -1.00 5.83
C ARG A 81 1.16 -0.91 6.31
N CYS A 82 0.16 -1.18 5.46
CA CYS A 82 -1.24 -1.26 5.88
C CYS A 82 -1.47 -2.42 6.86
N LEU A 83 -0.91 -3.59 6.54
CA LEU A 83 -0.89 -4.77 7.42
C LEU A 83 -0.26 -4.46 8.79
N LYS A 84 0.90 -3.79 8.80
CA LYS A 84 1.64 -3.45 10.03
C LYS A 84 1.15 -2.16 10.72
N GLY A 85 0.34 -1.36 10.04
CA GLY A 85 0.05 0.02 10.38
C GLY A 85 -1.32 0.24 11.03
N ILE A 86 -1.91 1.39 10.72
CA ILE A 86 -3.08 1.97 11.40
C ILE A 86 -4.39 1.24 11.07
N ASP A 87 -4.52 0.74 9.84
CA ASP A 87 -5.78 0.26 9.27
C ASP A 87 -6.11 -1.17 9.76
N LEU A 88 -5.18 -2.11 9.56
CA LEU A 88 -5.43 -3.51 9.90
C LEU A 88 -4.80 -3.95 11.21
N ARG A 89 -3.88 -3.14 11.76
CA ARG A 89 -3.17 -3.37 13.02
C ARG A 89 -2.83 -4.84 13.23
N LEU A 90 -1.76 -5.33 12.58
CA LEU A 90 -0.87 -6.34 13.19
C LEU A 90 -0.32 -5.75 14.50
N ARG A 91 -1.20 -5.52 15.48
CA ARG A 91 -0.82 -5.18 16.84
C ARG A 91 0.06 -6.33 17.32
N PRO A 92 1.00 -6.07 18.24
CA PRO A 92 1.58 -7.14 19.01
C PRO A 92 0.47 -7.75 19.88
N ILE A 93 -0.27 -8.70 19.33
CA ILE A 93 -0.95 -9.72 20.12
C ILE A 93 0.13 -10.75 20.39
N GLY A 94 0.56 -10.84 21.65
CA GLY A 94 1.63 -11.76 22.06
C GLY A 94 1.18 -13.22 21.97
N HIS A 95 1.08 -13.75 20.75
CA HIS A 95 0.79 -15.16 20.53
C HIS A 95 1.99 -15.99 20.99
N ARG A 96 1.75 -16.93 21.91
CA ARG A 96 2.78 -17.76 22.52
C ARG A 96 2.99 -19.10 21.82
N THR A 97 2.05 -19.50 20.96
CA THR A 97 2.09 -20.76 20.23
C THR A 97 2.11 -20.50 18.74
N ASP A 98 2.92 -21.29 18.04
CA ASP A 98 3.12 -21.22 16.61
C ASP A 98 1.81 -21.32 15.78
N PRO A 99 0.83 -22.18 16.12
CA PRO A 99 -0.47 -22.19 15.44
C PRO A 99 -1.26 -20.87 15.53
N HIS A 100 -1.23 -20.19 16.68
CA HIS A 100 -1.93 -18.92 16.85
C HIS A 100 -1.27 -17.78 16.07
N VAL A 101 0.06 -17.78 16.00
CA VAL A 101 0.80 -16.83 15.15
C VAL A 101 0.36 -16.98 13.70
N ARG A 102 0.36 -18.21 13.16
CA ARG A 102 -0.11 -18.48 11.79
C ARG A 102 -1.54 -18.04 11.56
N ALA A 103 -2.45 -18.41 12.46
CA ALA A 103 -3.87 -18.04 12.34
C ALA A 103 -4.07 -16.52 12.33
N HIS A 104 -3.38 -15.78 13.21
CA HIS A 104 -3.47 -14.33 13.25
C HIS A 104 -2.97 -13.67 11.96
N ILE A 105 -1.79 -14.07 11.48
CA ILE A 105 -1.24 -13.55 10.21
C ILE A 105 -2.19 -13.85 9.05
N PHE A 106 -2.77 -15.04 9.01
CA PHE A 106 -3.73 -15.42 7.97
C PHE A 106 -5.00 -14.56 8.01
N LEU A 107 -5.58 -14.34 9.20
CA LEU A 107 -6.75 -13.47 9.36
C LEU A 107 -6.44 -12.02 8.95
N CYS A 108 -5.25 -11.49 9.29
CA CYS A 108 -4.81 -10.18 8.83
C CYS A 108 -4.65 -10.15 7.30
N LEU A 109 -4.10 -11.20 6.68
CA LEU A 109 -4.02 -11.25 5.23
C LEU A 109 -5.41 -11.21 4.57
N LEU A 110 -6.37 -11.99 5.11
CA LEU A 110 -7.75 -12.01 4.61
C LEU A 110 -8.45 -10.66 4.80
N ALA A 111 -8.33 -10.04 5.97
CA ALA A 111 -8.93 -8.74 6.23
C ALA A 111 -8.34 -7.65 5.32
N TYR A 112 -7.03 -7.67 5.07
CA TYR A 112 -6.39 -6.78 4.09
C TYR A 112 -6.94 -7.02 2.68
N TYR A 113 -7.12 -8.27 2.29
CA TYR A 113 -7.66 -8.63 0.98
C TYR A 113 -9.08 -8.09 0.80
N VAL A 114 -9.93 -8.23 1.82
CA VAL A 114 -11.29 -7.67 1.82
C VAL A 114 -11.25 -6.14 1.73
N GLU A 115 -10.45 -5.48 2.56
CA GLU A 115 -10.29 -4.02 2.52
C GLU A 115 -9.81 -3.54 1.14
N TRP A 116 -8.85 -4.23 0.53
CA TRP A 116 -8.35 -3.90 -0.80
C TRP A 116 -9.45 -3.95 -1.85
N HIS A 117 -10.27 -5.01 -1.84
CA HIS A 117 -11.43 -5.14 -2.74
C HIS A 117 -12.47 -4.05 -2.47
N MET A 118 -12.77 -3.75 -1.21
CA MET A 118 -13.72 -2.70 -0.85
C MET A 118 -13.24 -1.32 -1.29
N ARG A 119 -11.94 -0.99 -1.11
CA ARG A 119 -11.37 0.27 -1.59
C ARG A 119 -11.43 0.39 -3.11
N LYS A 120 -11.22 -0.72 -3.83
CA LYS A 120 -11.38 -0.76 -5.30
C LYS A 120 -12.81 -0.47 -5.71
N ALA A 121 -13.78 -1.15 -5.11
CA ALA A 121 -15.20 -0.94 -5.39
C ALA A 121 -15.67 0.47 -5.01
N TRP A 122 -15.18 1.00 -3.88
CA TRP A 122 -15.56 2.31 -3.36
C TRP A 122 -14.72 3.47 -3.88
N ALA A 123 -13.79 3.26 -4.81
CA ALA A 123 -12.98 4.34 -5.37
C ALA A 123 -13.80 5.59 -5.81
N PRO A 124 -15.04 5.46 -6.35
CA PRO A 124 -15.89 6.61 -6.66
C PRO A 124 -16.36 7.43 -5.44
N LEU A 125 -16.48 6.80 -4.27
CA LEU A 125 -16.91 7.42 -3.02
C LEU A 125 -15.74 7.89 -2.15
N LEU A 126 -14.53 7.41 -2.44
CA LEU A 126 -13.31 7.69 -1.70
C LEU A 126 -12.47 8.81 -2.35
N PHE A 127 -11.51 9.34 -1.58
CA PHE A 127 -10.44 10.21 -2.09
C PHE A 127 -9.42 9.46 -2.98
N ASP A 128 -9.71 8.21 -3.34
CA ASP A 128 -8.87 7.41 -4.23
C ASP A 128 -9.04 7.83 -5.69
N ASP A 129 -7.97 7.69 -6.46
CA ASP A 129 -7.98 7.99 -7.89
C ASP A 129 -8.48 6.76 -8.67
N GLU A 130 -9.65 6.89 -9.30
CA GLU A 130 -10.33 5.81 -10.04
C GLU A 130 -9.54 5.40 -11.29
N GLU A 131 -8.83 6.35 -11.89
CA GLU A 131 -8.07 6.14 -13.13
C GLU A 131 -6.65 5.63 -12.85
N LEU A 132 -6.27 5.43 -11.58
CA LEU A 132 -4.89 5.18 -11.19
C LEU A 132 -4.32 3.89 -11.79
N ASP A 133 -5.11 2.82 -11.87
CA ASP A 133 -4.64 1.53 -12.40
C ASP A 133 -4.37 1.61 -13.90
N GLU A 134 -5.28 2.23 -14.66
CA GLU A 134 -5.11 2.45 -16.09
C GLU A 134 -3.96 3.43 -16.37
N ASN A 135 -3.86 4.50 -15.59
CA ASN A 135 -2.78 5.46 -15.73
C ASN A 135 -1.41 4.84 -15.40
N ARG A 136 -1.34 3.85 -14.50
CA ARG A 136 -0.07 3.18 -14.15
C ARG A 136 0.51 2.38 -15.31
N SER A 137 -0.31 1.72 -16.12
CA SER A 137 0.18 0.94 -17.27
C SER A 137 0.65 1.82 -18.42
N LYS A 138 0.03 3.01 -18.58
CA LYS A 138 0.30 3.90 -19.73
C LYS A 138 1.32 4.99 -19.43
N ARG A 139 1.43 5.46 -18.18
CA ARG A 139 2.31 6.58 -17.83
C ARG A 139 3.78 6.25 -18.03
N ASP A 140 4.58 7.31 -18.20
CA ASP A 140 6.03 7.22 -18.14
C ASP A 140 6.46 6.58 -16.80
N PRO A 141 7.22 5.47 -16.84
CA PRO A 141 7.64 4.77 -15.64
C PRO A 141 8.59 5.58 -14.76
N VAL A 142 9.34 6.53 -15.31
CA VAL A 142 10.39 7.29 -14.63
C VAL A 142 9.85 8.63 -14.12
N ALA A 143 9.05 9.33 -14.92
CA ALA A 143 8.54 10.65 -14.58
C ALA A 143 7.69 10.67 -13.29
N PRO A 144 7.63 11.82 -12.57
CA PRO A 144 6.78 11.97 -11.39
C PRO A 144 5.31 11.68 -11.70
N ALA A 145 4.65 10.92 -10.80
CA ALA A 145 3.24 10.60 -10.93
C ALA A 145 2.37 11.87 -10.80
N ARG A 146 1.43 12.05 -11.73
CA ARG A 146 0.45 13.14 -11.71
C ARG A 146 -0.94 12.57 -11.39
N PRO A 147 -1.72 13.22 -10.50
CA PRO A 147 -3.08 12.79 -10.22
C PRO A 147 -3.99 13.07 -11.43
N SER A 148 -5.01 12.21 -11.62
CA SER A 148 -6.04 12.39 -12.64
C SER A 148 -6.86 13.66 -12.44
N GLN A 149 -7.62 14.05 -13.47
CA GLN A 149 -8.52 15.20 -13.36
C GLN A 149 -9.70 14.91 -12.43
N SER A 150 -10.20 13.67 -12.44
CA SER A 150 -11.25 13.23 -11.51
C SER A 150 -10.78 13.30 -10.05
N ALA A 151 -9.57 12.83 -9.75
CA ALA A 151 -8.98 12.92 -8.41
C ALA A 151 -8.76 14.37 -7.95
N LYS A 152 -8.28 15.25 -8.85
CA LYS A 152 -8.14 16.69 -8.56
C LYS A 152 -9.50 17.32 -8.26
N LYS A 153 -10.52 17.03 -9.08
CA LYS A 153 -11.88 17.53 -8.88
C LYS A 153 -12.44 17.08 -7.53
N LYS A 154 -12.37 15.78 -7.20
CA LYS A 154 -12.80 15.23 -5.90
C LYS A 154 -12.10 15.90 -4.73
N LYS A 155 -10.79 16.14 -4.82
CA LYS A 155 -10.03 16.82 -3.77
C LYS A 155 -10.48 18.27 -3.55
N THR A 156 -10.78 19.00 -4.63
CA THR A 156 -11.21 20.40 -4.56
C THR A 156 -12.67 20.54 -4.13
N THR A 157 -13.58 19.76 -4.71
CA THR A 157 -15.02 19.87 -4.44
C THR A 157 -15.45 19.14 -3.17
N ARG A 158 -14.68 18.13 -2.73
CA ARG A 158 -15.05 17.16 -1.69
C ARG A 158 -16.41 16.49 -1.95
N ARG A 159 -16.79 16.40 -3.22
CA ARG A 159 -18.03 15.78 -3.70
C ARG A 159 -17.76 14.82 -4.85
N THR A 160 -18.50 13.72 -4.86
CA THR A 160 -18.50 12.73 -5.94
C THR A 160 -19.21 13.28 -7.17
N ALA A 161 -19.14 12.55 -8.30
CA ALA A 161 -19.91 12.89 -9.50
C ALA A 161 -21.43 12.91 -9.24
N ASP A 162 -21.89 12.01 -8.37
CA ASP A 162 -23.29 11.86 -7.94
C ASP A 162 -23.71 12.92 -6.88
N GLY A 163 -22.84 13.87 -6.54
CA GLY A 163 -23.12 14.93 -5.56
C GLY A 163 -23.01 14.51 -4.09
N LEU A 164 -22.64 13.26 -3.82
CA LEU A 164 -22.45 12.72 -2.47
C LEU A 164 -21.16 13.28 -1.84
N PRO A 165 -21.06 13.37 -0.50
CA PRO A 165 -19.82 13.70 0.17
C PRO A 165 -18.74 12.63 -0.12
N VAL A 166 -17.50 13.07 -0.33
CA VAL A 166 -16.35 12.15 -0.45
C VAL A 166 -15.84 11.77 0.93
N HIS A 167 -15.50 10.49 1.11
CA HIS A 167 -15.09 9.94 2.40
C HIS A 167 -13.66 9.38 2.38
N SER A 168 -13.03 9.29 3.55
CA SER A 168 -11.97 8.29 3.77
C SER A 168 -12.61 6.92 4.01
N PHE A 169 -11.85 5.85 3.84
CA PHE A 169 -12.33 4.49 4.08
C PHE A 169 -12.94 4.33 5.48
N ASP A 170 -12.26 4.83 6.51
CA ASP A 170 -12.74 4.77 7.90
C ASP A 170 -14.04 5.55 8.10
N THR A 171 -14.16 6.74 7.52
CA THR A 171 -15.38 7.55 7.66
C THR A 171 -16.56 6.95 6.89
N LEU A 172 -16.31 6.27 5.77
CA LEU A 172 -17.35 5.55 5.04
C LEU A 172 -17.80 4.30 5.81
N LEU A 173 -16.86 3.56 6.40
CA LEU A 173 -17.19 2.45 7.29
C LEU A 173 -17.98 2.91 8.53
N ALA A 174 -17.61 4.04 9.12
CA ALA A 174 -18.33 4.62 10.25
C ALA A 174 -19.77 5.01 9.85
N ASP A 175 -19.96 5.61 8.67
CA ASP A 175 -21.30 5.94 8.16
C ASP A 175 -22.13 4.68 7.91
N LEU A 176 -21.55 3.65 7.28
CA LEU A 176 -22.21 2.35 7.07
C LEU A 176 -22.56 1.66 8.40
N GLY A 177 -21.73 1.85 9.43
CA GLY A 177 -21.94 1.33 10.78
C GLY A 177 -23.14 1.96 11.50
N THR A 178 -23.70 3.06 11.01
CA THR A 178 -24.93 3.66 11.59
C THR A 178 -26.19 2.88 11.24
N ARG A 179 -26.11 1.89 10.35
CA ARG A 179 -27.23 1.04 9.98
C ARG A 179 -27.52 0.02 11.09
N CYS A 180 -28.74 0.01 11.62
CA CYS A 180 -29.09 -0.82 12.78
C CYS A 180 -30.13 -1.89 12.44
N ARG A 181 -30.02 -3.05 13.11
CA ARG A 181 -31.07 -4.09 13.16
C ARG A 181 -31.80 -3.96 14.49
N ASN A 182 -33.04 -3.46 14.44
CA ASN A 182 -33.88 -3.24 15.60
C ASN A 182 -34.80 -4.44 15.81
N ARG A 183 -34.83 -4.98 17.03
CA ARG A 183 -35.83 -5.99 17.42
C ARG A 183 -37.06 -5.30 17.97
N CYS A 184 -38.13 -5.30 17.18
CA CYS A 184 -39.38 -4.65 17.50
C CYS A 184 -40.33 -5.64 18.17
N ARG A 185 -40.90 -5.25 19.31
CA ARG A 185 -41.95 -6.02 20.00
C ARG A 185 -43.23 -5.21 20.01
N THR A 186 -44.26 -5.71 19.35
CA THR A 186 -45.59 -5.12 19.34
C THR A 186 -46.53 -5.94 20.23
N LYS A 187 -47.31 -5.25 21.06
CA LYS A 187 -48.37 -5.82 21.88
C LYS A 187 -49.71 -5.40 21.29
N THR A 188 -50.44 -6.37 20.74
CA THR A 188 -51.86 -6.20 20.38
C THR A 188 -52.71 -6.90 21.43
N ALA A 189 -53.98 -6.54 21.58
CA ALA A 189 -54.88 -6.94 22.67
C ALA A 189 -54.96 -8.46 22.99
N LYS A 190 -54.52 -9.34 22.07
CA LYS A 190 -54.52 -10.81 22.27
C LYS A 190 -53.19 -11.52 21.99
N THR A 191 -52.18 -10.84 21.43
CA THR A 191 -50.93 -11.48 20.99
C THR A 191 -49.76 -10.49 21.01
N THR A 192 -48.58 -11.00 21.40
CA THR A 192 -47.31 -10.25 21.32
C THR A 192 -46.50 -10.81 20.15
N PHE A 193 -46.17 -9.96 19.18
CA PHE A 193 -45.31 -10.34 18.05
C PHE A 193 -43.94 -9.68 18.19
N THR A 194 -42.89 -10.44 17.90
CA THR A 194 -41.52 -9.93 17.85
C THR A 194 -40.99 -10.14 16.43
N PHE A 195 -40.48 -9.08 15.82
CA PHE A 195 -39.86 -9.13 14.50
C PHE A 195 -38.62 -8.24 14.47
N ASP A 196 -37.69 -8.54 13.56
CA ASP A 196 -36.50 -7.72 13.37
C ASP A 196 -36.70 -6.79 12.16
N GLN A 197 -36.38 -5.51 12.32
CA GLN A 197 -36.46 -4.48 11.28
C GLN A 197 -35.09 -3.84 11.10
N VAL A 198 -34.61 -3.74 9.85
CA VAL A 198 -33.37 -3.03 9.54
C VAL A 198 -33.69 -1.62 9.09
N SER A 199 -32.94 -0.63 9.55
CA SER A 199 -33.11 0.77 9.13
C SER A 199 -32.92 0.92 7.61
N ASP A 200 -33.66 1.83 6.99
CA ASP A 200 -33.50 2.15 5.58
C ASP A 200 -32.14 2.81 5.33
N PRO A 201 -31.46 2.47 4.22
CA PRO A 201 -30.13 3.03 3.94
C PRO A 201 -30.24 4.51 3.58
N SER A 202 -29.28 5.31 4.04
CA SER A 202 -29.06 6.65 3.46
C SER A 202 -28.66 6.52 1.97
N PRO A 203 -28.79 7.59 1.15
CA PRO A 203 -28.35 7.54 -0.24
C PRO A 203 -26.88 7.14 -0.41
N LEU A 204 -26.01 7.56 0.52
CA LEU A 204 -24.60 7.17 0.55
C LEU A 204 -24.43 5.68 0.85
N GLN A 205 -25.14 5.16 1.86
CA GLN A 205 -25.08 3.75 2.24
C GLN A 205 -25.61 2.85 1.11
N ALA A 206 -26.71 3.26 0.46
CA ALA A 206 -27.28 2.54 -0.66
C ALA A 206 -26.25 2.44 -1.80
N ARG A 207 -25.62 3.57 -2.17
CA ARG A 207 -24.60 3.63 -3.21
C ARG A 207 -23.36 2.78 -2.87
N ALA A 208 -22.90 2.83 -1.62
CA ALA A 208 -21.75 2.03 -1.18
C ALA A 208 -22.03 0.52 -1.25
N LEU A 209 -23.24 0.07 -0.89
CA LEU A 209 -23.63 -1.34 -0.96
C LEU A 209 -23.88 -1.81 -2.41
N GLU A 210 -24.40 -0.93 -3.26
CA GLU A 210 -24.55 -1.15 -4.70
C GLU A 210 -23.17 -1.41 -5.35
N LEU A 211 -22.18 -0.57 -5.06
CA LEU A 211 -20.81 -0.72 -5.59
C LEU A 211 -20.13 -2.02 -5.16
N LEU A 212 -20.50 -2.58 -4.01
CA LEU A 212 -20.01 -3.89 -3.56
C LEU A 212 -20.77 -5.07 -4.17
N GLY A 213 -21.92 -4.83 -4.81
CA GLY A 213 -22.81 -5.90 -5.27
C GLY A 213 -23.47 -6.69 -4.14
N VAL A 214 -23.55 -6.13 -2.93
CA VAL A 214 -24.02 -6.85 -1.72
C VAL A 214 -25.50 -6.56 -1.40
N CYS A 215 -26.13 -5.60 -2.08
CA CYS A 215 -27.56 -5.36 -1.93
C CYS A 215 -28.37 -6.19 -2.95
N PRO A 216 -29.33 -7.02 -2.51
CA PRO A 216 -30.46 -7.36 -3.35
C PRO A 216 -31.28 -6.07 -3.51
N VAL A 217 -31.48 -5.63 -4.76
CA VAL A 217 -32.52 -4.66 -5.10
C VAL A 217 -33.82 -5.21 -4.50
N ARG A 218 -34.36 -4.55 -3.45
CA ARG A 218 -35.72 -4.86 -3.00
C ARG A 218 -36.63 -4.60 -4.20
N GLY A 219 -37.33 -5.64 -4.64
CA GLY A 219 -38.05 -5.70 -5.90
C GLY A 219 -38.90 -4.46 -6.17
N ASN A 220 -38.89 -4.04 -7.44
CA ASN A 220 -39.97 -3.25 -7.98
C ASN A 220 -41.25 -4.11 -7.86
N PRO A 221 -42.33 -3.64 -7.20
CA PRO A 221 -43.60 -4.32 -7.29
C PRO A 221 -44.13 -4.11 -8.72
N GLU A 222 -44.18 -5.18 -9.50
CA GLU A 222 -45.21 -5.31 -10.54
C GLU A 222 -46.54 -5.70 -9.90
#